data_AF-A0A8B8BQI9-F1
#
_entry.id   AF-A0A8B8BQI9-F1
#
_cell.length_a   1.000
_cell.length_b   1.000
_cell.length_c   1.000
_cell.angle_alpha   90.00
_cell.angle_beta   90.00
_cell.angle_gamma   90.00
#
_symmetry.space_group_name_H-M   'P 1'
#
loop_
_entity.id
_entity.type
_entity.pdbx_description
1 polymer ?
#
loop_
_entity_poly.entity_id
_entity_poly.type
_entity_poly.pdbx_seq_one_letter_code
_entity_poly.pdbx_strand_id
1 'polypeptide(L)'
;MGRTKKRKEIWTPSKSPAQRVAAKITKKFKSPHKNSRRALYQEPNMPQVELKREIIIRNCVIKGYHEFKVKPLVSNNLEQRVDREYSNIHDADACVVWIPDNIPEDLKNVLTDKKRGLKLRDIEGLPCGHVPRVLASDFRYIMDADGFVYATVNGEPKPSFPPWPPMLEKGGGVVIPCTYRVCPKSLKTALTVLQQHIENMSEKEVIEVTVS
;
A
#
# COMPACT_ATOMS: atom_id res chain seq x y z
N MET A 1 -59.63 15.91 72.38
CA MET A 1 -59.33 17.34 72.57
C MET A 1 -57.83 17.50 72.83
N GLY A 2 -57.26 18.61 72.37
CA GLY A 2 -55.89 18.69 71.87
C GLY A 2 -54.73 18.52 72.87
N ARG A 3 -53.63 17.95 72.37
CA ARG A 3 -52.28 18.09 72.94
C ARG A 3 -51.33 18.52 71.83
N THR A 4 -50.89 19.77 71.89
CA THR A 4 -49.90 20.41 71.03
C THR A 4 -48.52 19.78 71.26
N LYS A 5 -47.94 19.16 70.22
CA LYS A 5 -46.53 18.74 70.24
C LYS A 5 -45.66 19.84 69.62
N LYS A 6 -44.84 20.45 70.49
CA LYS A 6 -43.72 21.35 70.14
C LYS A 6 -42.81 20.70 69.10
N ARG A 7 -42.56 21.42 68.00
CA ARG A 7 -41.54 21.09 67.01
C ARG A 7 -40.17 21.41 67.63
N LYS A 8 -39.30 20.42 67.81
CA LYS A 8 -37.89 20.64 68.13
C LYS A 8 -37.21 21.22 66.87
N GLU A 9 -36.68 22.42 66.97
CA GLU A 9 -35.79 22.97 65.95
C GLU A 9 -34.48 22.18 65.98
N ILE A 10 -34.19 21.47 64.89
CA ILE A 10 -32.89 20.83 64.67
C ILE A 10 -31.99 21.92 64.08
N TRP A 11 -31.04 22.40 64.87
CA TRP A 11 -29.94 23.23 64.39
C TRP A 11 -29.16 22.45 63.33
N THR A 12 -29.15 22.96 62.10
CA THR A 12 -28.28 22.43 61.04
C THR A 12 -27.06 23.35 60.95
N PRO A 13 -25.83 22.82 61.08
CA PRO A 13 -24.65 23.65 60.97
C PRO A 13 -24.58 24.30 59.58
N SER A 14 -24.35 25.61 59.55
CA SER A 14 -24.12 26.35 58.33
C SER A 14 -22.92 25.77 57.58
N LYS A 15 -23.07 25.54 56.27
CA LYS A 15 -22.02 24.99 55.40
C LYS A 15 -20.70 25.74 55.59
N SER A 16 -19.60 24.99 55.80
CA SER A 16 -18.28 25.57 55.99
C SER A 16 -17.82 26.38 54.77
N PRO A 17 -16.87 27.32 54.92
CA PRO A 17 -16.31 28.07 53.79
C PRO A 17 -15.84 27.17 52.65
N ALA A 18 -15.22 26.01 52.96
CA ALA A 18 -14.82 25.01 51.98
C ALA A 18 -16.01 24.38 51.22
N GLN A 19 -17.12 24.09 51.92
CA GLN A 19 -18.35 23.58 51.28
C GLN A 19 -19.04 24.65 50.40
N ARG A 20 -18.93 25.94 50.75
CA ARG A 20 -19.44 27.05 49.93
C ARG A 20 -18.59 27.27 48.67
N VAL A 21 -17.28 27.04 48.75
CA VAL A 21 -16.35 27.10 47.60
C VAL A 21 -16.59 25.92 46.65
N ALA A 22 -16.71 24.69 47.15
CA ALA A 22 -17.02 23.52 46.33
C ALA A 22 -18.38 23.64 45.60
N ALA A 23 -19.40 24.23 46.24
CA ALA A 23 -20.70 24.50 45.62
C ALA A 23 -20.66 25.62 44.54
N LYS A 24 -19.69 26.54 44.60
CA LYS A 24 -19.46 27.56 43.56
C LYS A 24 -18.70 27.00 42.36
N ILE A 25 -17.73 26.11 42.59
CA ILE A 25 -16.92 25.49 41.52
C ILE A 25 -17.78 24.53 40.68
N THR A 26 -18.63 23.72 41.33
CA THR A 26 -19.56 22.79 40.65
C THR A 26 -20.69 23.48 39.88
N LYS A 27 -21.00 24.76 40.17
CA LYS A 27 -21.94 25.56 39.37
C LYS A 27 -21.30 26.18 38.12
N LYS A 28 -19.98 26.38 38.11
CA LYS A 28 -19.24 26.94 36.95
C LYS A 28 -18.80 25.87 35.94
N PHE A 29 -18.73 24.60 36.34
CA PHE A 29 -18.50 23.46 35.44
C PHE A 29 -19.75 22.58 35.34
N LYS A 30 -20.82 23.12 34.73
CA LYS A 30 -21.82 22.26 34.11
C LYS A 30 -21.20 21.69 32.84
N SER A 31 -20.69 20.47 32.95
CA SER A 31 -20.33 19.63 31.81
C SER A 31 -21.42 19.67 30.73
N PRO A 32 -21.11 19.87 29.43
CA PRO A 32 -22.10 19.91 28.35
C PRO A 32 -22.79 18.57 28.09
N HIS A 33 -22.49 17.53 28.87
CA HIS A 33 -22.99 16.18 28.66
C HIS A 33 -24.44 15.99 29.12
N LYS A 34 -25.39 16.64 28.45
CA LYS A 34 -26.77 16.15 28.38
C LYS A 34 -27.39 16.10 26.99
N ASN A 35 -26.80 16.74 25.98
CA ASN A 35 -27.21 16.58 24.58
C ASN A 35 -26.29 15.70 23.73
N SER A 36 -25.15 15.23 24.26
CA SER A 36 -24.21 14.42 23.48
C SER A 36 -24.56 12.93 23.40
N ARG A 37 -25.53 12.43 24.18
CA ARG A 37 -25.88 10.99 24.18
C ARG A 37 -26.77 10.55 23.02
N ARG A 38 -27.43 11.49 22.32
CA ARG A 38 -28.24 11.18 21.12
C ARG A 38 -27.47 11.35 19.80
N ALA A 39 -26.29 11.97 19.86
CA ALA A 39 -25.33 12.05 18.75
C ALA A 39 -24.29 10.90 18.76
N LEU A 40 -24.35 10.00 19.75
CA LEU A 40 -23.47 8.83 19.89
C LEU A 40 -23.99 7.57 19.21
N TYR A 41 -25.18 7.65 18.59
CA TYR A 41 -25.76 6.64 17.69
C TYR A 41 -26.25 7.25 16.37
N GLN A 42 -25.68 8.39 15.97
CA GLN A 42 -25.48 8.56 14.55
C GLN A 42 -24.20 7.79 14.29
N GLU A 43 -24.33 6.61 13.67
CA GLU A 43 -23.19 5.98 13.05
C GLU A 43 -22.44 7.10 12.32
N PRO A 44 -21.15 7.36 12.64
CA PRO A 44 -20.38 8.13 11.69
C PRO A 44 -20.60 7.38 10.39
N ASN A 45 -21.06 8.08 9.35
CA ASN A 45 -20.97 7.60 7.99
C ASN A 45 -19.56 7.02 7.93
N MET A 46 -19.44 5.70 8.07
CA MET A 46 -18.17 5.04 7.87
C MET A 46 -17.81 5.58 6.50
N PRO A 47 -16.63 6.19 6.29
CA PRO A 47 -16.14 6.24 4.93
C PRO A 47 -16.32 4.81 4.47
N GLN A 48 -17.26 4.60 3.52
CA GLN A 48 -17.47 3.32 2.90
C GLN A 48 -16.05 2.82 2.70
N VAL A 49 -15.69 1.69 3.32
CA VAL A 49 -14.36 1.13 3.14
C VAL A 49 -14.25 1.05 1.64
N GLU A 50 -13.54 2.02 1.07
CA GLU A 50 -13.36 2.11 -0.35
C GLU A 50 -12.45 0.93 -0.53
N LEU A 51 -13.07 -0.21 -0.88
CA LEU A 51 -12.37 -1.43 -1.24
C LEU A 51 -11.25 -0.90 -2.10
N LYS A 52 -10.01 -0.99 -1.60
CA LYS A 52 -8.85 -0.42 -2.27
C LYS A 52 -8.74 -1.23 -3.55
N ARG A 53 -9.44 -0.76 -4.58
CA ARG A 53 -9.53 -1.45 -5.84
C ARG A 53 -8.18 -1.28 -6.47
N GLU A 54 -7.56 -2.41 -6.76
CA GLU A 54 -6.24 -2.47 -7.33
C GLU A 54 -6.33 -3.03 -8.74
N ILE A 55 -5.37 -2.64 -9.57
CA ILE A 55 -5.26 -3.12 -10.93
C ILE A 55 -4.18 -4.19 -10.92
N ILE A 56 -4.55 -5.40 -11.34
CA ILE A 56 -3.63 -6.52 -11.48
C ILE A 56 -3.29 -6.66 -12.96
N ILE A 57 -2.01 -6.63 -13.28
CA ILE A 57 -1.47 -6.81 -14.63
C ILE A 57 -0.69 -8.13 -14.66
N ARG A 58 -1.28 -9.18 -15.24
CA ARG A 58 -0.68 -10.52 -15.32
C ARG A 58 0.10 -10.71 -16.62
N ASN A 59 0.83 -11.83 -16.67
CA ASN A 59 1.65 -12.24 -17.82
C ASN A 59 2.70 -11.18 -18.23
N CYS A 60 3.15 -10.39 -17.27
CA CYS A 60 4.14 -9.35 -17.51
C CYS A 60 5.55 -9.85 -17.19
N VAL A 61 6.54 -8.97 -17.36
CA VAL A 61 7.94 -9.28 -17.06
C VAL A 61 8.64 -8.11 -16.39
N ILE A 62 9.70 -8.44 -15.66
CA ILE A 62 10.76 -7.52 -15.26
C ILE A 62 11.90 -7.68 -16.29
N LYS A 63 12.41 -6.55 -16.80
CA LYS A 63 13.48 -6.48 -17.81
C LYS A 63 14.84 -6.20 -17.17
N GLY A 64 15.91 -6.29 -17.97
CA GLY A 64 17.25 -5.86 -17.54
C GLY A 64 18.03 -6.88 -16.71
N TYR A 65 17.57 -8.12 -16.55
CA TYR A 65 18.25 -9.11 -15.70
C TYR A 65 19.75 -9.30 -16.04
N HIS A 66 20.14 -9.09 -17.30
CA HIS A 66 21.54 -9.18 -17.73
C HIS A 66 22.45 -8.08 -17.14
N GLU A 67 21.88 -6.94 -16.75
CA GLU A 67 22.56 -5.83 -16.08
C GLU A 67 22.66 -6.10 -14.56
N PHE A 68 21.53 -6.44 -13.94
CA PHE A 68 21.43 -6.59 -12.48
C PHE A 68 21.97 -7.92 -11.96
N LYS A 69 21.64 -9.03 -12.66
CA LYS A 69 21.99 -10.40 -12.27
C LYS A 69 21.59 -10.77 -10.83
N VAL A 70 20.49 -10.19 -10.35
CA VAL A 70 19.86 -10.47 -9.06
C VAL A 70 18.60 -11.30 -9.31
N LYS A 71 18.52 -12.49 -8.71
CA LYS A 71 17.38 -13.39 -8.83
C LYS A 71 16.43 -13.17 -7.65
N PRO A 72 15.22 -12.62 -7.86
CA PRO A 72 14.22 -12.56 -6.81
C PRO A 72 13.71 -13.96 -6.45
N LEU A 73 13.09 -14.08 -5.28
CA LEU A 73 12.46 -15.33 -4.87
C LEU A 73 11.23 -15.62 -5.74
N VAL A 74 11.24 -16.78 -6.40
CA VAL A 74 10.08 -17.31 -7.12
C VAL A 74 9.12 -17.92 -6.10
N SER A 75 7.82 -17.62 -6.22
CA SER A 75 6.70 -18.28 -5.52
C SER A 75 6.61 -18.15 -4.00
N ASN A 76 6.40 -16.94 -3.47
CA ASN A 76 5.95 -16.75 -2.08
C ASN A 76 5.04 -15.54 -1.88
N ASN A 77 4.43 -15.01 -2.95
CA ASN A 77 3.73 -13.71 -2.95
C ASN A 77 4.58 -12.57 -2.33
N LEU A 78 5.90 -12.74 -2.29
CA LEU A 78 6.80 -11.71 -1.79
C LEU A 78 6.84 -10.62 -2.84
N GLU A 79 6.33 -9.46 -2.46
CA GLU A 79 6.21 -8.32 -3.35
C GLU A 79 7.53 -7.58 -3.46
N GLN A 80 7.99 -7.39 -4.69
CA GLN A 80 9.06 -6.48 -5.02
C GLN A 80 8.48 -5.07 -5.15
N ARG A 81 9.10 -4.08 -4.51
CA ARG A 81 8.69 -2.68 -4.64
C ARG A 81 9.15 -2.13 -5.98
N VAL A 82 8.28 -1.41 -6.68
CA VAL A 82 8.65 -0.65 -7.87
C VAL A 82 8.82 0.81 -7.47
N ASP A 83 9.96 1.39 -7.80
CA ASP A 83 10.25 2.79 -7.55
C ASP A 83 10.74 3.50 -8.82
N ARG A 84 10.67 4.82 -8.76
CA ARG A 84 11.20 5.76 -9.75
C ARG A 84 12.73 5.66 -9.83
N GLU A 85 13.27 5.65 -11.05
CA GLU A 85 14.71 5.76 -11.29
C GLU A 85 15.05 7.11 -11.92
N TYR A 86 15.40 8.09 -11.10
CA TYR A 86 15.71 9.45 -11.57
C TYR A 86 17.05 9.58 -12.30
N SER A 87 17.97 8.62 -12.10
CA SER A 87 19.31 8.63 -12.67
C SER A 87 19.40 8.01 -14.07
N ASN A 88 18.31 7.45 -14.58
CA ASN A 88 18.33 6.76 -15.86
C ASN A 88 18.50 7.76 -17.01
N ILE A 89 19.60 7.65 -17.75
CA ILE A 89 19.93 8.56 -18.86
C ILE A 89 19.21 8.19 -20.18
N HIS A 90 18.60 7.01 -20.24
CA HIS A 90 17.99 6.46 -21.47
C HIS A 90 16.46 6.61 -21.47
N ASP A 91 15.84 6.67 -20.30
CA ASP A 91 14.39 6.76 -20.13
C ASP A 91 14.05 7.57 -18.88
N ALA A 92 13.45 8.74 -19.07
CA ALA A 92 13.08 9.64 -17.97
C ALA A 92 11.97 9.06 -17.07
N ASP A 93 11.18 8.13 -17.61
CA ASP A 93 10.09 7.46 -16.89
C ASP A 93 10.54 6.13 -16.29
N ALA A 94 11.83 5.79 -16.36
CA ALA A 94 12.36 4.52 -15.88
C ALA A 94 11.92 4.22 -14.45
N CYS A 95 11.52 2.97 -14.24
CA CYS A 95 11.13 2.43 -12.95
C CYS A 95 11.94 1.17 -12.67
N VAL A 96 12.56 1.11 -11.49
CA VAL A 96 13.36 -0.02 -11.00
C VAL A 96 12.51 -0.87 -10.07
N VAL A 97 12.72 -2.18 -10.14
CA VAL A 97 12.11 -3.19 -9.27
C VAL A 97 13.14 -3.63 -8.24
N TRP A 98 12.79 -3.54 -6.96
CA TRP A 98 13.66 -3.80 -5.82
C TRP A 98 13.27 -5.06 -5.07
N ILE A 99 14.26 -5.84 -4.65
CA ILE A 99 14.06 -6.84 -3.60
C ILE A 99 13.65 -6.10 -2.32
N PRO A 100 12.58 -6.54 -1.62
CA PRO A 100 12.15 -5.88 -0.39
C PRO A 100 13.28 -5.85 0.64
N ASP A 101 13.33 -4.76 1.42
CA ASP A 101 14.31 -4.48 2.47
C ASP A 101 13.88 -4.96 3.86
N ASN A 102 12.74 -5.65 3.91
CA ASN A 102 12.09 -6.16 5.11
C ASN A 102 11.68 -7.63 4.94
N ILE A 103 12.62 -8.45 4.44
CA ILE A 103 12.35 -9.86 4.15
C ILE A 103 11.95 -10.61 5.44
N PRO A 104 10.83 -11.36 5.43
CA PRO A 104 10.44 -12.22 6.54
C PRO A 104 11.55 -13.21 6.96
N GLU A 105 11.73 -13.40 8.27
CA GLU A 105 12.87 -14.17 8.81
C GLU A 105 12.89 -15.62 8.30
N ASP A 106 11.73 -16.22 8.10
CA ASP A 106 11.54 -17.55 7.51
C ASP A 106 12.02 -17.63 6.05
N LEU A 107 12.00 -16.51 5.32
CA LEU A 107 12.43 -16.43 3.92
C LEU A 107 13.91 -16.05 3.75
N LYS A 108 14.55 -15.43 4.75
CA LYS A 108 15.93 -14.92 4.64
C LYS A 108 16.96 -15.95 4.18
N ASN A 109 16.80 -17.21 4.60
CA ASN A 109 17.74 -18.28 4.29
C ASN A 109 17.40 -19.08 3.01
N VAL A 110 16.33 -18.74 2.31
CA VAL A 110 15.93 -19.41 1.08
C VAL A 110 16.93 -19.06 -0.03
N LEU A 111 17.40 -20.08 -0.75
CA LEU A 111 18.30 -19.90 -1.89
C LEU A 111 17.54 -19.37 -3.09
N THR A 112 17.98 -18.23 -3.61
CA THR A 112 17.44 -17.63 -4.85
C THR A 112 18.34 -17.90 -6.05
N ASP A 113 19.65 -18.06 -5.85
CA ASP A 113 20.58 -18.49 -6.90
C ASP A 113 21.44 -19.66 -6.45
N LYS A 114 20.98 -20.88 -6.78
CA LYS A 114 21.71 -22.12 -6.49
C LYS A 114 23.12 -22.14 -7.08
N LYS A 115 23.35 -21.51 -8.23
CA LYS A 115 24.68 -21.52 -8.89
C LYS A 115 25.70 -20.68 -8.14
N ARG A 116 25.25 -19.57 -7.55
CA ARG A 116 26.10 -18.63 -6.80
C ARG A 116 26.06 -18.87 -5.29
N GLY A 117 25.19 -19.77 -4.82
CA GLY A 117 24.97 -20.00 -3.39
C GLY A 117 24.31 -18.83 -2.67
N LEU A 118 23.62 -17.93 -3.41
CA LEU A 118 23.01 -16.74 -2.82
C LEU A 118 21.67 -17.06 -2.18
N LYS A 119 21.49 -16.54 -0.97
CA LYS A 119 20.24 -16.53 -0.23
C LYS A 119 19.53 -15.19 -0.41
N LEU A 120 18.24 -15.18 -0.10
CA LEU A 120 17.42 -13.98 -0.23
C LEU A 120 17.93 -12.80 0.62
N ARG A 121 18.41 -13.06 1.84
CA ARG A 121 19.05 -12.04 2.69
C ARG A 121 20.29 -11.39 2.07
N ASP A 122 20.99 -12.11 1.19
CA ASP A 122 22.23 -11.63 0.59
C ASP A 122 21.96 -10.62 -0.54
N ILE A 123 20.69 -10.50 -0.97
CA ILE A 123 20.22 -9.62 -2.04
C ILE A 123 19.13 -8.64 -1.57
N GLU A 124 18.92 -8.55 -0.26
CA GLU A 124 17.96 -7.63 0.38
C GLU A 124 18.24 -6.18 -0.05
N GLY A 125 17.19 -5.45 -0.45
CA GLY A 125 17.30 -4.06 -0.90
C GLY A 125 18.09 -3.85 -2.21
N LEU A 126 18.48 -4.92 -2.92
CA LEU A 126 19.12 -4.79 -4.23
C LEU A 126 18.09 -4.65 -5.36
N PRO A 127 18.40 -3.90 -6.42
CA PRO A 127 17.55 -3.84 -7.60
C PRO A 127 17.67 -5.15 -8.40
N CYS A 128 16.54 -5.67 -8.88
CA CYS A 128 16.50 -6.91 -9.66
C CYS A 128 16.11 -6.72 -11.13
N GLY A 129 15.75 -5.51 -11.53
CA GLY A 129 15.45 -5.20 -12.92
C GLY A 129 14.67 -3.90 -13.10
N HIS A 130 14.27 -3.66 -14.34
CA HIS A 130 13.44 -2.54 -14.75
C HIS A 130 12.03 -2.99 -15.12
N VAL A 131 11.07 -2.09 -14.92
CA VAL A 131 9.75 -2.21 -15.53
C VAL A 131 9.91 -2.10 -17.06
N PRO A 132 9.13 -2.86 -17.86
CA PRO A 132 9.12 -2.68 -19.30
C PRO A 132 8.82 -1.23 -19.67
N ARG A 133 9.62 -0.65 -20.57
CA ARG A 133 9.49 0.76 -20.99
C ARG A 133 8.06 1.17 -21.35
N VAL A 134 7.33 0.27 -21.99
CA VAL A 134 5.92 0.45 -22.40
C VAL A 134 4.94 0.67 -21.24
N LEU A 135 5.28 0.25 -20.01
CA LEU A 135 4.48 0.46 -18.80
C LEU A 135 5.11 1.49 -17.84
N ALA A 136 6.36 1.90 -18.09
CA ALA A 136 7.13 2.71 -17.16
C ALA A 136 6.49 4.10 -16.94
N SER A 137 6.03 4.75 -18.01
CA SER A 137 5.33 6.04 -17.95
C SER A 137 4.01 5.98 -17.17
N ASP A 138 3.26 4.89 -17.30
CA ASP A 138 2.01 4.70 -16.54
C ASP A 138 2.28 4.51 -15.06
N PHE A 139 3.25 3.66 -14.73
CA PHE A 139 3.63 3.44 -13.33
C PHE A 139 4.21 4.71 -12.72
N ARG A 140 4.95 5.49 -13.51
CA ARG A 140 5.43 6.80 -13.11
C ARG A 140 4.29 7.75 -12.79
N TYR A 141 3.32 7.87 -13.69
CA TYR A 141 2.11 8.67 -13.48
C TYR A 141 1.35 8.25 -12.20
N ILE A 142 1.18 6.95 -11.99
CA ILE A 142 0.51 6.40 -10.81
C ILE A 142 1.28 6.78 -9.53
N MET A 143 2.60 6.59 -9.51
CA MET A 143 3.44 6.93 -8.36
C MET A 143 3.50 8.44 -8.12
N ASP A 144 3.52 9.27 -9.16
CA ASP A 144 3.47 10.74 -9.07
C ASP A 144 2.17 11.22 -8.41
N ALA A 145 1.10 10.44 -8.51
CA ALA A 145 -0.18 10.68 -7.85
C ALA A 145 -0.33 10.00 -6.47
N ASP A 146 0.78 9.71 -5.77
CA ASP A 146 0.84 8.98 -4.48
C ASP A 146 0.30 7.53 -4.53
N GLY A 147 0.29 6.91 -5.72
CA GLY A 147 0.02 5.48 -5.87
C GLY A 147 1.25 4.61 -5.61
N PHE A 148 1.02 3.31 -5.49
CA PHE A 148 2.09 2.31 -5.29
C PHE A 148 2.02 1.24 -6.36
N VAL A 149 3.17 0.70 -6.73
CA VAL A 149 3.27 -0.42 -7.66
C VAL A 149 4.18 -1.49 -7.07
N TYR A 150 3.73 -2.73 -7.15
CA TYR A 150 4.46 -3.90 -6.71
C TYR A 150 4.56 -4.90 -7.85
N ALA A 151 5.62 -5.69 -7.84
CA ALA A 151 5.73 -6.87 -8.69
C ALA A 151 5.75 -8.13 -7.82
N THR A 152 5.20 -9.22 -8.34
CA THR A 152 5.34 -10.56 -7.77
C THR A 152 5.94 -11.46 -8.84
N VAL A 153 7.06 -12.10 -8.52
CA VAL A 153 7.77 -12.97 -9.45
C VAL A 153 7.11 -14.34 -9.54
N ASN A 154 6.79 -14.74 -10.77
CA ASN A 154 6.04 -15.95 -11.10
C ASN A 154 6.92 -17.03 -11.74
N GLY A 155 8.20 -16.75 -12.01
CA GLY A 155 9.09 -17.71 -12.63
C GLY A 155 10.55 -17.28 -12.65
N GLU A 156 11.41 -18.22 -13.01
CA GLU A 156 12.85 -17.99 -13.15
C GLU A 156 13.19 -17.03 -14.30
N PRO A 157 14.33 -16.31 -14.24
CA PRO A 157 14.83 -15.54 -15.36
C PRO A 157 15.00 -16.43 -16.60
N LYS A 158 14.41 -16.02 -17.71
CA LYS A 158 14.43 -16.76 -18.98
C LYS A 158 14.62 -15.82 -20.16
N PRO A 159 15.11 -16.31 -21.32
CA PRO A 159 15.14 -15.50 -22.53
C PRO A 159 13.76 -14.91 -22.81
N SER A 160 13.73 -13.68 -23.32
CA SER A 160 12.50 -13.05 -23.76
C SER A 160 11.81 -13.91 -24.81
N PHE A 161 10.49 -13.92 -24.73
CA PHE A 161 9.59 -14.78 -25.50
C PHE A 161 8.45 -13.90 -26.00
N PRO A 162 7.81 -14.25 -27.13
CA PRO A 162 6.67 -13.50 -27.64
C PRO A 162 5.62 -13.28 -26.53
N PRO A 163 5.06 -12.07 -26.40
CA PRO A 163 5.16 -10.95 -27.34
C PRO A 163 6.32 -9.98 -27.07
N TRP A 164 7.16 -10.26 -26.08
CA TRP A 164 8.33 -9.43 -25.77
C TRP A 164 9.41 -9.59 -26.86
N PRO A 165 10.19 -8.54 -27.18
CA PRO A 165 11.20 -8.61 -28.23
C PRO A 165 12.19 -9.77 -28.01
N PRO A 166 12.58 -10.54 -29.04
CA PRO A 166 13.55 -11.63 -28.96
C PRO A 166 14.87 -11.23 -28.30
N MET A 167 15.57 -12.18 -27.70
CA MET A 167 16.76 -11.92 -26.87
C MET A 167 17.85 -11.06 -27.55
N LEU A 168 18.01 -11.19 -28.87
CA LEU A 168 19.02 -10.48 -29.64
C LEU A 168 18.54 -9.13 -30.22
N GLU A 169 17.26 -8.81 -30.04
CA GLU A 169 16.67 -7.58 -30.53
C GLU A 169 16.65 -6.49 -29.46
N LYS A 170 16.55 -5.23 -29.90
CA LYS A 170 16.47 -4.08 -29.00
C LYS A 170 15.23 -4.20 -28.10
N GLY A 171 15.42 -4.12 -26.78
CA GLY A 171 14.35 -4.31 -25.78
C GLY A 171 14.09 -5.78 -25.39
N GLY A 172 14.80 -6.71 -26.03
CA GLY A 172 14.88 -8.11 -25.64
C GLY A 172 15.94 -8.36 -24.57
N GLY A 173 16.13 -9.64 -24.23
CA GLY A 173 17.18 -10.09 -23.31
C GLY A 173 16.70 -11.20 -22.39
N VAL A 174 17.29 -11.32 -21.21
CA VAL A 174 16.74 -12.16 -20.15
C VAL A 174 15.72 -11.35 -19.35
N VAL A 175 14.55 -11.94 -19.15
CA VAL A 175 13.39 -11.34 -18.47
C VAL A 175 12.94 -12.23 -17.32
N ILE A 176 12.33 -11.65 -16.30
CA ILE A 176 11.78 -12.38 -15.15
C ILE A 176 10.25 -12.31 -15.23
N PRO A 177 9.53 -13.43 -15.39
CA PRO A 177 8.07 -13.42 -15.40
C PRO A 177 7.47 -12.88 -14.10
N CYS A 178 6.49 -11.99 -14.19
CA CYS A 178 5.87 -11.39 -13.03
C CYS A 178 4.39 -11.02 -13.24
N THR A 179 3.76 -10.67 -12.13
CA THR A 179 2.47 -9.96 -12.08
C THR A 179 2.71 -8.62 -11.40
N TYR A 180 2.23 -7.53 -11.99
CA TYR A 180 2.22 -6.23 -11.31
C TYR A 180 0.90 -6.01 -10.58
N ARG A 181 0.99 -5.51 -9.36
CA ARG A 181 -0.14 -5.03 -8.56
C ARG A 181 -0.01 -3.52 -8.43
N VAL A 182 -0.99 -2.81 -8.96
CA VAL A 182 -1.01 -1.36 -9.05
C VAL A 182 -2.09 -0.85 -8.10
N CYS A 183 -1.69 -0.03 -7.13
CA CYS A 183 -2.55 0.57 -6.12
C CYS A 183 -2.65 2.08 -6.39
N PRO A 184 -3.49 2.53 -7.34
CA PRO A 184 -3.60 3.94 -7.68
C PRO A 184 -4.46 4.69 -6.66
N LYS A 185 -4.24 6.01 -6.55
CA LYS A 185 -5.10 6.92 -5.79
C LYS A 185 -6.49 7.09 -6.42
N SER A 186 -6.55 7.07 -7.76
CA SER A 186 -7.79 7.10 -8.55
C SER A 186 -7.80 5.89 -9.49
N LEU A 187 -8.59 4.87 -9.15
CA LEU A 187 -8.73 3.67 -9.97
C LEU A 187 -9.20 3.99 -11.39
N LYS A 188 -10.26 4.81 -11.52
CA LYS A 188 -10.86 5.11 -12.81
C LYS A 188 -9.85 5.74 -13.76
N THR A 189 -9.11 6.75 -13.28
CA THR A 189 -8.12 7.45 -14.09
C THR A 189 -6.97 6.52 -14.47
N ALA A 190 -6.41 5.79 -13.50
CA ALA A 190 -5.31 4.87 -13.75
C ALA A 190 -5.70 3.76 -14.74
N LEU A 191 -6.90 3.18 -14.59
CA LEU A 191 -7.40 2.13 -15.46
C LEU A 191 -7.59 2.63 -16.89
N THR A 192 -8.17 3.82 -17.07
CA THR A 192 -8.35 4.41 -18.42
C THR A 192 -7.01 4.64 -19.11
N VAL A 193 -6.03 5.21 -18.40
CA VAL A 193 -4.69 5.47 -18.96
C VAL A 193 -3.98 4.15 -19.30
N LEU A 194 -3.94 3.20 -18.36
CA LEU A 194 -3.33 1.89 -18.57
C LEU A 194 -3.97 1.13 -19.74
N GLN A 195 -5.31 1.08 -19.80
CA GLN A 195 -6.00 0.39 -20.89
C GLN A 195 -5.71 1.03 -22.24
N GLN A 196 -5.71 2.37 -22.32
CA GLN A 196 -5.41 3.08 -23.56
C GLN A 196 -3.98 2.78 -24.04
N HIS A 197 -2.99 2.74 -23.16
CA HIS A 197 -1.63 2.37 -23.56
C HIS A 197 -1.51 0.90 -23.92
N ILE A 198 -2.11 -0.01 -23.13
CA ILE A 198 -2.07 -1.45 -23.41
C ILE A 198 -2.70 -1.79 -24.76
N GLU A 199 -3.80 -1.15 -25.16
CA GLU A 199 -4.39 -1.39 -26.49
C GLU A 199 -3.45 -1.06 -27.66
N ASN A 200 -2.50 -0.16 -27.45
CA ASN A 200 -1.50 0.26 -28.42
C ASN A 200 -0.19 -0.56 -28.34
N MET A 201 -0.07 -1.48 -27.39
CA MET A 201 1.10 -2.33 -27.24
C MET A 201 1.06 -3.54 -28.18
N SER A 202 2.24 -3.96 -28.65
CA SER A 202 2.43 -5.26 -29.33
C SER A 202 2.05 -6.44 -28.44
N GLU A 203 2.19 -6.28 -27.12
CA GLU A 203 2.02 -7.31 -26.10
C GLU A 203 0.58 -7.47 -25.59
N LYS A 204 -0.37 -6.69 -26.12
CA LYS A 204 -1.74 -6.59 -25.62
C LYS A 204 -2.51 -7.91 -25.56
N GLU A 205 -2.22 -8.85 -26.46
CA GLU A 205 -2.94 -10.12 -26.55
C GLU A 205 -2.58 -11.09 -25.41
N VAL A 206 -1.48 -10.84 -24.70
CA VAL A 206 -0.97 -11.71 -23.63
C VAL A 206 -1.10 -11.05 -22.26
N ILE A 207 -1.04 -9.72 -22.19
CA ILE A 207 -1.23 -9.00 -20.94
C ILE A 207 -2.69 -9.05 -20.52
N GLU A 208 -2.95 -9.56 -19.31
CA GLU A 208 -4.28 -9.57 -18.72
C GLU A 208 -4.39 -8.48 -17.66
N VAL A 209 -5.40 -7.62 -17.78
CA VAL A 209 -5.67 -6.55 -16.82
C VAL A 209 -6.99 -6.83 -16.12
N THR A 210 -6.96 -6.98 -14.80
CA THR A 210 -8.15 -7.19 -13.96
C THR A 210 -8.19 -6.19 -12.82
N VAL A 211 -9.38 -5.75 -12.43
CA VAL A 211 -9.60 -4.96 -11.22
C VAL A 211 -9.98 -5.92 -10.09
N SER A 212 -9.28 -5.84 -8.96
CA SER A 212 -9.62 -6.56 -7.72
C SER A 212 -10.31 -5.66 -6.70
#